data_AF-A0A1B3NCF0-F1
#
_entry.id   AF-A0A1B3NCF0-F1
#
_cell.length_a   1.000
_cell.length_b   1.000
_cell.length_c   1.000
_cell.angle_alpha   90.00
_cell.angle_beta   90.00
_cell.angle_gamma   90.00
#
_symmetry.space_group_name_H-M   'P 1'
#
loop_
_entity.id
_entity.type
_entity.pdbx_description
1 polymer ?
#
loop_
_entity_poly.entity_id
_entity_poly.type
_entity_poly.pdbx_seq_one_letter_code
_entity_poly.pdbx_strand_id
1 'polypeptide(L)'
;MPVKFDHSTFAIQAAEFVAPLRVAKGSTRVPIEDLSADLIAALQRVGWDVDGITVKFRTDGRDGCVFRAVQSISGITEGGPFRLRFGTPQHKRGGTHVLTGLDFATIPPGLQVQYECDGSGPSAYVYVGDNWPADGDEFLSTIKVNSKLNGQPRTYLRYSGQRGGRIPHDDDLGREYAPLPGEPLSLSLSDVENRIRDFVMALIARLDAMPAAAGFDDVDIEGDANLRRLAKVERVPAPVDFPVLYGWIDLDKAYTILGHGEEQGRGPILSGTGLRFVSYGDNVKVPERAHDGFCYAARTWSPRAGHPLVPRDNVAIPVEIRLKWLNDIFVFDGDAYDRATQATHLMLVETGRKAMKQEEYNACVQAHADTMVSAVDYDGSYANPVYLIGREIHSDEAQLLTGRTEVKIDGRHVTTEMVEASSGRSFTLYGPTIFFPDGIQRARRYSAEIDFLFQGAHGRVSASQDDPVGATA
;
A
#
# COMPACT_ATOMS: atom_id res chain seq x y z
N MET A 1 -21.16 15.99 1.21
CA MET A 1 -20.71 14.86 2.06
C MET A 1 -19.22 14.69 1.80
N PRO A 2 -18.40 15.01 2.80
CA PRO A 2 -16.97 15.29 2.65
C PRO A 2 -16.17 14.03 2.34
N VAL A 3 -14.99 14.19 1.75
CA VAL A 3 -13.98 13.15 1.35
C VAL A 3 -14.28 11.74 1.90
N LYS A 4 -14.61 10.79 1.02
CA LYS A 4 -14.75 9.39 1.43
C LYS A 4 -13.37 8.75 1.57
N PHE A 5 -12.88 8.67 2.80
CA PHE A 5 -11.73 7.87 3.17
C PHE A 5 -12.14 6.40 3.24
N ASP A 6 -11.49 5.55 2.45
CA ASP A 6 -11.49 4.14 2.76
C ASP A 6 -10.51 3.93 3.92
N HIS A 7 -11.06 3.85 5.14
CA HIS A 7 -10.27 3.74 6.37
C HIS A 7 -9.50 2.41 6.46
N SER A 8 -9.71 1.48 5.54
CA SER A 8 -8.99 0.21 5.54
C SER A 8 -7.49 0.37 5.29
N THR A 9 -7.07 1.43 4.60
CA THR A 9 -5.72 1.54 4.00
C THR A 9 -4.77 2.54 4.67
N PHE A 10 -5.10 3.08 5.85
CA PHE A 10 -4.19 4.00 6.55
C PHE A 10 -3.53 3.36 7.78
N ALA A 11 -2.28 2.96 7.58
CA ALA A 11 -1.11 3.28 8.42
C ALA A 11 0.23 2.84 7.79
N ILE A 12 0.32 2.79 6.46
CA ILE A 12 1.56 2.42 5.80
C ILE A 12 2.34 3.70 5.50
N GLN A 13 3.28 4.03 6.39
CA GLN A 13 4.20 5.18 6.30
C GLN A 13 3.53 6.56 6.17
N ALA A 14 4.37 7.58 6.35
CA ALA A 14 4.18 8.92 5.82
C ALA A 14 4.15 8.88 4.27
N ALA A 15 3.12 8.28 3.65
CA ALA A 15 3.01 8.17 2.20
C ALA A 15 3.19 9.53 1.54
N GLU A 16 4.19 9.67 0.67
CA GLU A 16 4.41 10.92 -0.08
C GLU A 16 3.23 11.10 -1.05
N PHE A 17 2.70 12.32 -1.14
CA PHE A 17 1.69 12.61 -2.16
C PHE A 17 2.39 12.77 -3.50
N VAL A 18 1.93 12.04 -4.51
CA VAL A 18 2.45 12.17 -5.87
C VAL A 18 1.41 12.90 -6.71
N ALA A 19 1.73 14.15 -7.05
CA ALA A 19 0.92 14.94 -7.96
C ALA A 19 1.16 14.56 -9.42
N PRO A 20 0.17 14.76 -10.31
CA PRO A 20 0.36 14.56 -11.74
C PRO A 20 1.45 15.47 -12.35
N LEU A 21 2.15 14.97 -13.36
CA LEU A 21 3.08 15.79 -14.14
C LEU A 21 2.31 16.81 -14.98
N ARG A 22 2.85 18.05 -15.05
CA ARG A 22 2.44 19.01 -16.08
C ARG A 22 3.05 18.57 -17.40
N VAL A 23 2.22 17.96 -18.25
CA VAL A 23 2.68 17.48 -19.55
C VAL A 23 2.38 18.52 -20.63
N ALA A 24 3.33 18.76 -21.55
CA ALA A 24 3.12 19.69 -22.65
C ALA A 24 2.00 19.19 -23.57
N LYS A 25 1.09 20.10 -23.95
CA LYS A 25 -0.03 19.81 -24.85
C LYS A 25 0.46 19.09 -26.11
N GLY A 26 -0.08 17.89 -26.37
CA GLY A 26 0.24 17.08 -27.56
C GLY A 26 1.46 16.15 -27.44
N SER A 27 2.12 16.07 -26.27
CA SER A 27 3.26 15.15 -26.05
C SER A 27 2.89 13.81 -25.40
N THR A 28 1.62 13.59 -25.09
CA THR A 28 1.13 12.44 -24.33
C THR A 28 0.63 11.30 -25.21
N ARG A 29 0.71 10.07 -24.69
CA ARG A 29 -0.05 8.96 -25.25
C ARG A 29 -1.55 9.14 -25.00
N VAL A 30 -1.97 9.88 -23.97
CA VAL A 30 -3.39 10.07 -23.61
C VAL A 30 -3.79 11.56 -23.75
N PRO A 31 -4.72 11.93 -24.65
CA PRO A 31 -4.97 13.34 -25.04
C PRO A 31 -5.55 14.29 -23.97
N ILE A 32 -6.09 13.78 -22.87
CA ILE A 32 -6.68 14.58 -21.78
C ILE A 32 -5.81 14.63 -20.51
N GLU A 33 -4.61 14.06 -20.59
CA GLU A 33 -3.71 13.86 -19.46
C GLU A 33 -3.11 15.18 -18.92
N ASP A 34 -2.94 16.19 -19.78
CA ASP A 34 -2.31 17.48 -19.47
C ASP A 34 -3.09 18.33 -18.47
N LEU A 35 -4.39 18.06 -18.29
CA LEU A 35 -5.28 18.80 -17.38
C LEU A 35 -5.19 18.33 -15.92
N SER A 36 -4.51 17.20 -15.68
CA SER A 36 -4.50 16.52 -14.39
C SER A 36 -3.86 17.39 -13.31
N ALA A 37 -2.69 17.96 -13.58
CA ALA A 37 -1.90 18.68 -12.58
C ALA A 37 -2.61 19.95 -12.08
N ASP A 38 -3.23 20.72 -12.99
CA ASP A 38 -3.89 21.97 -12.63
C ASP A 38 -5.18 21.72 -11.84
N LEU A 39 -5.95 20.68 -12.19
CA LEU A 39 -7.13 20.28 -11.42
C LEU A 39 -6.76 19.83 -10.00
N ILE A 40 -5.71 19.02 -9.85
CA ILE A 40 -5.25 18.57 -8.54
C ILE A 40 -4.72 19.73 -7.71
N ALA A 41 -3.97 20.66 -8.30
CA ALA A 41 -3.48 21.85 -7.62
C ALA A 41 -4.64 22.75 -7.12
N ALA A 42 -5.67 22.96 -7.95
CA ALA A 42 -6.85 23.73 -7.56
C ALA A 42 -7.59 23.10 -6.37
N LEU A 43 -7.80 21.78 -6.40
CA LEU A 43 -8.39 21.02 -5.27
C LEU A 43 -7.54 21.07 -4.01
N GLN A 44 -6.21 20.93 -4.15
CA GLN A 44 -5.31 21.00 -3.00
C GLN A 44 -5.38 22.38 -2.33
N ARG A 45 -5.47 23.46 -3.10
CA ARG A 45 -5.56 24.85 -2.58
C ARG A 45 -6.85 25.12 -1.80
N VAL A 46 -8.00 24.72 -2.33
CA VAL A 46 -9.30 24.97 -1.67
C VAL A 46 -9.59 24.00 -0.53
N GLY A 47 -8.69 23.03 -0.32
CA GLY A 47 -8.90 21.90 0.57
C GLY A 47 -9.61 20.75 -0.15
N TRP A 48 -9.23 19.51 0.17
CA TRP A 48 -9.78 18.32 -0.49
C TRP A 48 -11.28 18.08 -0.22
N ASP A 49 -11.84 18.80 0.75
CA ASP A 49 -13.23 18.71 1.18
C ASP A 49 -14.10 19.83 0.59
N VAL A 50 -14.41 19.69 -0.70
CA VAL A 50 -15.25 20.66 -1.43
C VAL A 50 -16.68 20.15 -1.51
N ASP A 51 -17.66 20.97 -1.13
CA ASP A 51 -19.05 20.56 -1.17
C ASP A 51 -19.54 20.19 -2.59
N GLY A 52 -20.29 19.10 -2.67
CA GLY A 52 -20.72 18.49 -3.94
C GLY A 52 -19.62 17.77 -4.73
N ILE A 53 -18.38 17.72 -4.24
CA ILE A 53 -17.26 16.99 -4.86
C ILE A 53 -16.76 15.91 -3.90
N THR A 54 -16.55 14.72 -4.42
CA THR A 54 -15.92 13.60 -3.72
C THR A 54 -14.59 13.27 -4.39
N VAL A 55 -13.50 13.43 -3.65
CA VAL A 55 -12.17 12.98 -4.05
C VAL A 55 -11.88 11.64 -3.39
N LYS A 56 -11.45 10.66 -4.18
CA LYS A 56 -10.94 9.37 -3.69
C LYS A 56 -9.45 9.29 -3.95
N PHE A 57 -8.72 8.81 -2.95
CA PHE A 57 -7.29 8.54 -3.02
C PHE A 57 -7.05 7.06 -3.13
N ARG A 58 -5.92 6.69 -3.74
CA ARG A 58 -5.34 5.36 -3.62
C ARG A 58 -3.93 5.46 -3.03
N THR A 59 -3.53 4.39 -2.37
CA THR A 59 -2.19 4.21 -1.83
C THR A 59 -1.56 3.06 -2.58
N ASP A 60 -0.41 3.30 -3.21
CA ASP A 60 0.37 2.30 -3.93
C ASP A 60 1.80 2.27 -3.40
N GLY A 61 2.55 1.21 -3.73
CA GLY A 61 3.97 1.07 -3.37
C GLY A 61 4.28 -0.19 -2.58
N ARG A 62 5.58 -0.46 -2.41
CA ARG A 62 6.16 -1.56 -1.61
C ARG A 62 7.48 -1.10 -0.99
N ASP A 63 7.90 -1.79 0.08
CA ASP A 63 9.23 -1.68 0.70
C ASP A 63 9.78 -0.25 0.81
N GLY A 64 9.26 0.50 1.79
CA GLY A 64 9.73 1.85 2.06
C GLY A 64 9.26 2.93 1.07
N CYS A 65 8.81 2.59 -0.13
CA CYS A 65 8.33 3.52 -1.15
C CYS A 65 6.80 3.48 -1.31
N VAL A 66 6.08 3.92 -0.27
CA VAL A 66 4.63 4.07 -0.30
C VAL A 66 4.25 5.50 -0.67
N PHE A 67 3.31 5.66 -1.59
CA PHE A 67 2.85 6.94 -2.06
C PHE A 67 1.33 6.97 -2.23
N ARG A 68 0.77 8.17 -2.15
CA ARG A 68 -0.65 8.43 -2.35
C ARG A 68 -0.87 9.25 -3.60
N ALA A 69 -1.89 8.90 -4.36
CA ALA A 69 -2.33 9.65 -5.52
C ALA A 69 -3.86 9.77 -5.53
N VAL A 70 -4.38 10.78 -6.22
CA VAL A 70 -5.81 10.86 -6.50
C VAL A 70 -6.18 9.73 -7.46
N GLN A 71 -7.15 8.91 -7.06
CA GLN A 71 -7.68 7.82 -7.87
C GLN A 71 -8.84 8.31 -8.74
N SER A 72 -9.75 9.09 -8.17
CA SER A 72 -10.91 9.61 -8.88
C SER A 72 -11.49 10.86 -8.22
N ILE A 73 -12.11 11.70 -9.03
CA ILE A 73 -12.91 12.85 -8.59
C ILE A 73 -14.32 12.67 -9.16
N SER A 74 -15.34 12.87 -8.35
CA SER A 74 -16.74 12.76 -8.78
C SER A 74 -17.60 13.80 -8.07
N GLY A 75 -18.78 14.08 -8.60
CA GLY A 75 -19.67 15.06 -8.00
C GLY A 75 -20.88 15.34 -8.87
N ILE A 76 -21.61 16.38 -8.52
CA ILE A 76 -22.79 16.85 -9.25
C ILE A 76 -22.60 18.33 -9.61
N THR A 77 -22.84 18.69 -10.88
CA THR A 77 -22.91 20.08 -11.35
C THR A 77 -24.35 20.42 -11.74
N GLU A 78 -24.61 21.66 -12.16
CA GLU A 78 -25.92 22.05 -12.73
C GLU A 78 -26.32 21.16 -13.92
N GLY A 79 -25.32 20.65 -14.66
CA GLY A 79 -25.55 19.74 -15.79
C GLY A 79 -25.87 18.31 -15.37
N GLY A 80 -25.64 17.91 -14.12
CA GLY A 80 -25.81 16.54 -13.63
C GLY A 80 -24.51 15.92 -13.07
N PRO A 81 -24.49 14.60 -12.80
CA PRO A 81 -23.35 13.96 -12.17
C PRO A 81 -22.16 13.80 -13.12
N PHE A 82 -20.94 13.76 -12.57
CA PHE A 82 -19.70 13.56 -13.32
C PHE A 82 -18.72 12.64 -12.58
N ARG A 83 -17.77 12.06 -13.32
CA ARG A 83 -16.67 11.26 -12.77
C ARG A 83 -15.42 11.37 -13.62
N LEU A 84 -14.29 11.63 -12.97
CA LEU A 84 -12.94 11.63 -13.51
C LEU A 84 -12.14 10.53 -12.81
N ARG A 85 -11.36 9.75 -13.55
CA ARG A 85 -10.47 8.72 -12.99
C ARG A 85 -9.05 8.89 -13.54
N PHE A 86 -8.09 8.65 -12.66
CA PHE A 86 -6.66 8.76 -12.93
C PHE A 86 -6.05 7.36 -12.93
N GLY A 87 -5.56 6.96 -14.10
CA GLY A 87 -5.08 5.59 -14.36
C GLY A 87 -3.88 5.52 -15.30
N THR A 88 -3.44 6.65 -15.88
CA THR A 88 -2.28 6.68 -16.78
C THR A 88 -0.98 6.81 -15.98
N PRO A 89 0.03 5.95 -16.22
CA PRO A 89 1.36 6.08 -15.63
C PRO A 89 2.06 7.39 -16.00
N GLN A 90 2.52 8.17 -15.02
CA GLN A 90 3.31 9.39 -15.25
C GLN A 90 4.65 9.41 -14.52
N HIS A 91 4.76 8.72 -13.39
CA HIS A 91 6.02 8.65 -12.64
C HIS A 91 6.51 7.22 -12.53
N LYS A 92 7.79 7.08 -12.19
CA LYS A 92 8.40 5.84 -11.71
C LYS A 92 9.02 6.12 -10.34
N ARG A 93 8.55 5.45 -9.29
CA ARG A 93 9.03 5.58 -7.90
C ARG A 93 9.27 4.18 -7.32
N GLY A 94 10.45 3.93 -6.75
CA GLY A 94 10.79 2.61 -6.20
C GLY A 94 10.59 1.46 -7.20
N GLY A 95 10.88 1.69 -8.49
CA GLY A 95 10.65 0.72 -9.56
C GLY A 95 9.19 0.56 -10.02
N THR A 96 8.22 1.18 -9.35
CA THR A 96 6.78 1.09 -9.66
C THR A 96 6.28 2.28 -10.45
N HIS A 97 5.38 2.04 -11.41
CA HIS A 97 4.70 3.10 -12.16
C HIS A 97 3.58 3.73 -11.32
N VAL A 98 3.59 5.06 -11.20
CA VAL A 98 2.56 5.82 -10.45
C VAL A 98 1.53 6.37 -11.43
N LEU A 99 0.26 6.03 -11.24
CA LEU A 99 -0.83 6.35 -12.18
C LEU A 99 -1.55 7.67 -11.83
N THR A 100 -1.00 8.81 -12.22
CA THR A 100 -1.56 10.13 -11.87
C THR A 100 -2.20 10.86 -13.04
N GLY A 101 -2.10 10.32 -14.26
CA GLY A 101 -2.71 10.93 -15.44
C GLY A 101 -4.18 10.55 -15.59
N LEU A 102 -5.01 11.53 -15.96
CA LEU A 102 -6.42 11.34 -16.29
C LEU A 102 -6.54 10.38 -17.50
N ASP A 103 -7.29 9.30 -17.34
CA ASP A 103 -7.48 8.26 -18.36
C ASP A 103 -8.96 8.03 -18.71
N PHE A 104 -9.85 8.48 -17.85
CA PHE A 104 -11.29 8.28 -17.97
C PHE A 104 -12.03 9.53 -17.50
N ALA A 105 -13.05 9.91 -18.25
CA ALA A 105 -13.94 11.01 -17.90
C ALA A 105 -15.39 10.65 -18.28
N THR A 106 -16.32 10.94 -17.39
CA THR A 106 -17.75 11.02 -17.68
C THR A 106 -18.24 12.40 -17.30
N ILE A 107 -18.75 13.14 -18.27
CA ILE A 107 -19.20 14.53 -18.11
C ILE A 107 -20.68 14.67 -18.52
N PRO A 108 -21.42 15.62 -17.94
CA PRO A 108 -22.78 15.89 -18.37
C PRO A 108 -22.92 16.34 -19.85
N PRO A 109 -24.05 16.00 -20.52
CA PRO A 109 -25.14 15.15 -20.06
C PRO A 109 -24.91 13.66 -20.39
N GLY A 110 -23.73 13.10 -20.07
CA GLY A 110 -23.45 11.67 -20.21
C GLY A 110 -22.55 11.30 -21.38
N LEU A 111 -21.51 12.10 -21.64
CA LEU A 111 -20.38 11.69 -22.47
C LEU A 111 -19.34 11.01 -21.57
N GLN A 112 -19.15 9.71 -21.74
CA GLN A 112 -18.07 8.94 -21.12
C GLN A 112 -17.01 8.60 -22.16
N VAL A 113 -15.74 8.76 -21.80
CA VAL A 113 -14.59 8.27 -22.56
C VAL A 113 -13.60 7.57 -21.65
N GLN A 114 -12.93 6.56 -22.18
CA GLN A 114 -11.84 5.82 -21.56
C GLN A 114 -10.71 5.65 -22.56
N TYR A 115 -9.49 5.95 -22.15
CA TYR A 115 -8.28 5.73 -22.93
C TYR A 115 -7.48 4.59 -22.31
N GLU A 116 -7.28 3.52 -23.07
CA GLU A 116 -6.44 2.41 -22.63
C GLU A 116 -4.96 2.70 -22.89
N CYS A 117 -4.12 2.29 -21.94
CA CYS A 117 -2.66 2.47 -22.02
C CYS A 117 -1.99 1.44 -22.97
N ASP A 118 -2.70 0.39 -23.36
CA ASP A 118 -2.21 -0.70 -24.22
C ASP A 118 -2.21 -0.38 -25.72
N GLY A 119 -2.76 0.78 -26.11
CA GLY A 119 -2.83 1.23 -27.49
C GLY A 119 -4.08 0.75 -28.25
N SER A 120 -5.03 0.07 -27.61
CA SER A 120 -6.29 -0.37 -28.21
C SER A 120 -7.19 0.78 -28.70
N GLY A 121 -6.93 2.02 -28.27
CA GLY A 121 -7.67 3.21 -28.67
C GLY A 121 -8.76 3.59 -27.66
N PRO A 122 -9.43 4.73 -27.86
CA PRO A 122 -10.47 5.17 -26.93
C PRO A 122 -11.76 4.37 -27.10
N SER A 123 -12.43 4.12 -25.98
CA SER A 123 -13.83 3.71 -25.94
C SER A 123 -14.67 4.86 -25.42
N ALA A 124 -15.84 5.10 -26.02
CA ALA A 124 -16.75 6.15 -25.59
C ALA A 124 -18.19 5.64 -25.50
N TYR A 125 -18.94 6.23 -24.58
CA TYR A 125 -20.36 6.02 -24.42
C TYR A 125 -21.07 7.37 -24.43
N VAL A 126 -22.14 7.47 -25.20
CA VAL A 126 -22.97 8.67 -25.28
C VAL A 126 -24.34 8.33 -24.74
N TYR A 127 -24.76 9.01 -23.68
CA TYR A 127 -26.12 8.92 -23.17
C TYR A 127 -27.13 9.43 -24.22
N VAL A 128 -28.18 8.65 -24.44
CA VAL A 128 -29.28 8.93 -25.38
C VAL A 128 -30.65 8.80 -24.73
N GLY A 129 -30.70 8.77 -23.39
CA GLY A 129 -31.96 8.89 -22.65
C GLY A 129 -32.43 10.34 -22.55
N ASP A 130 -33.59 10.54 -21.93
CA ASP A 130 -34.28 11.84 -21.90
C ASP A 130 -34.07 12.64 -20.60
N ASN A 131 -33.42 12.07 -19.58
CA ASN A 131 -33.31 12.68 -18.24
C ASN A 131 -31.97 12.37 -17.54
N TRP A 132 -30.88 12.96 -18.05
CA TRP A 132 -29.55 12.78 -17.46
C TRP A 132 -29.45 13.08 -15.95
N PRO A 133 -30.08 14.14 -15.39
CA PRO A 133 -30.03 14.37 -13.94
C PRO A 133 -30.59 13.23 -13.09
N ALA A 134 -31.57 12.47 -13.60
CA ALA A 134 -32.12 11.30 -12.91
C ALA A 134 -31.36 10.01 -13.23
N ASP A 135 -30.94 9.84 -14.48
CA ASP A 135 -30.35 8.59 -15.00
C ASP A 135 -28.83 8.53 -14.79
N GLY A 136 -28.19 9.67 -14.52
CA GLY A 136 -26.75 9.80 -14.54
C GLY A 136 -26.03 8.94 -13.50
N ASP A 137 -26.63 8.74 -12.32
CA ASP A 137 -26.06 7.86 -11.28
C ASP A 137 -26.06 6.39 -11.72
N GLU A 138 -27.15 5.93 -12.35
CA GLU A 138 -27.23 4.59 -12.93
C GLU A 138 -26.22 4.45 -14.08
N PHE A 139 -26.15 5.44 -14.97
CA PHE A 139 -25.15 5.46 -16.04
C PHE A 139 -23.73 5.38 -15.46
N LEU A 140 -23.40 6.10 -14.40
CA LEU A 140 -22.06 6.09 -13.80
C LEU A 140 -21.71 4.80 -13.05
N SER A 141 -22.71 4.04 -12.58
CA SER A 141 -22.52 2.86 -11.73
C SER A 141 -22.61 1.53 -12.49
N THR A 142 -23.22 1.50 -13.67
CA THR A 142 -23.45 0.28 -14.44
C THR A 142 -22.27 -0.11 -15.35
N ILE A 143 -22.07 -1.43 -15.48
CA ILE A 143 -21.21 -2.01 -16.50
C ILE A 143 -21.94 -1.93 -17.84
N LYS A 144 -21.34 -1.23 -18.80
CA LYS A 144 -21.94 -0.90 -20.11
C LYS A 144 -21.57 -1.91 -21.20
N VAL A 145 -21.75 -3.19 -20.92
CA VAL A 145 -21.36 -4.27 -21.85
C VAL A 145 -22.59 -5.11 -22.21
N ASN A 146 -22.79 -5.33 -23.51
CA ASN A 146 -23.86 -6.16 -24.05
C ASN A 146 -25.26 -5.68 -23.61
N SER A 147 -25.52 -4.37 -23.67
CA SER A 147 -26.74 -3.76 -23.12
C SER A 147 -28.02 -4.47 -23.59
N LYS A 148 -28.13 -4.69 -24.91
CA LYS A 148 -29.31 -5.34 -25.51
C LYS A 148 -29.44 -6.80 -25.11
N LEU A 149 -28.32 -7.53 -25.01
CA LEU A 149 -28.31 -8.94 -24.59
C LEU A 149 -28.73 -9.09 -23.12
N ASN A 150 -28.36 -8.12 -22.29
CA ASN A 150 -28.70 -8.08 -20.86
C ASN A 150 -30.09 -7.48 -20.58
N GLY A 151 -30.87 -7.16 -21.63
CA GLY A 151 -32.20 -6.57 -21.50
C GLY A 151 -32.20 -5.16 -20.90
N GLN A 152 -31.06 -4.46 -20.94
CA GLN A 152 -30.96 -3.08 -20.45
C GLN A 152 -31.66 -2.11 -21.41
N PRO A 153 -32.31 -1.05 -20.90
CA PRO A 153 -32.94 -0.05 -21.75
C PRO A 153 -31.90 0.66 -22.62
N ARG A 154 -32.36 1.18 -23.76
CA ARG A 154 -31.53 1.99 -24.66
C ARG A 154 -31.29 3.38 -24.07
N THR A 155 -30.36 3.47 -23.13
CA THR A 155 -29.97 4.74 -22.48
C THR A 155 -28.62 5.25 -22.96
N TYR A 156 -27.88 4.45 -23.73
CA TYR A 156 -26.59 4.86 -24.28
C TYR A 156 -26.27 4.21 -25.63
N LEU A 157 -25.33 4.83 -26.34
CA LEU A 157 -24.65 4.28 -27.53
C LEU A 157 -23.17 4.07 -27.23
N ARG A 158 -22.62 2.96 -27.72
CA ARG A 158 -21.21 2.59 -27.55
C ARG A 158 -20.42 2.91 -28.83
N TYR A 159 -19.20 3.40 -28.64
CA TYR A 159 -18.26 3.72 -29.69
C TYR A 159 -16.89 3.18 -29.29
N SER A 160 -16.20 2.50 -30.20
CA SER A 160 -14.85 2.01 -29.97
C SER A 160 -14.07 2.02 -31.28
N GLY A 161 -12.76 2.22 -31.21
CA GLY A 161 -11.95 2.18 -32.42
C GLY A 161 -10.49 2.56 -32.21
N GLN A 162 -9.69 2.29 -33.22
CA GLN A 162 -8.27 2.64 -33.23
C GLN A 162 -8.07 4.17 -33.25
N ARG A 163 -6.87 4.62 -32.84
CA ARG A 163 -6.47 6.03 -32.89
C ARG A 163 -6.49 6.55 -34.33
N GLY A 164 -7.63 7.10 -34.75
CA GLY A 164 -7.85 7.51 -36.12
C GLY A 164 -8.80 8.70 -36.23
N GLY A 165 -8.68 9.70 -35.36
CA GLY A 165 -9.45 10.96 -35.37
C GLY A 165 -10.96 10.83 -35.18
N ARG A 166 -11.55 9.65 -35.43
CA ARG A 166 -12.95 9.31 -35.29
C ARG A 166 -13.10 7.99 -34.56
N ILE A 167 -14.14 7.88 -33.73
CA ILE A 167 -14.51 6.68 -32.99
C ILE A 167 -15.83 6.18 -33.58
N PRO A 168 -15.84 5.10 -34.38
CA PRO A 168 -17.07 4.58 -34.97
C PRO A 168 -17.98 3.97 -33.90
N HIS A 169 -19.29 3.91 -34.21
CA HIS A 169 -20.24 3.14 -33.40
C HIS A 169 -19.82 1.67 -33.35
N ASP A 170 -19.91 1.07 -32.17
CA ASP A 170 -19.60 -0.33 -31.91
C ASP A 170 -20.91 -1.06 -31.59
N ASP A 171 -21.35 -1.91 -32.52
CA ASP A 171 -22.57 -2.69 -32.37
C ASP A 171 -22.37 -3.99 -31.57
N ASP A 172 -21.12 -4.31 -31.22
CA ASP A 172 -20.67 -5.55 -30.57
C ASP A 172 -21.39 -6.79 -31.15
N LEU A 173 -21.33 -6.97 -32.47
CA LEU A 173 -21.98 -8.08 -33.18
C LEU A 173 -23.51 -8.12 -32.94
N GLY A 174 -24.13 -6.95 -32.82
CA GLY A 174 -25.56 -6.77 -32.58
C GLY A 174 -26.00 -6.89 -31.12
N ARG A 175 -25.06 -6.93 -30.17
CA ARG A 175 -25.32 -6.93 -28.71
C ARG A 175 -25.51 -5.54 -28.13
N GLU A 176 -25.21 -4.49 -28.91
CA GLU A 176 -25.48 -3.10 -28.56
C GLU A 176 -26.61 -2.52 -29.43
N TYR A 177 -27.18 -1.39 -28.97
CA TYR A 177 -28.20 -0.67 -29.73
C TYR A 177 -27.56 0.12 -30.89
N ALA A 178 -28.19 0.07 -32.07
CA ALA A 178 -27.80 0.88 -33.21
C ALA A 178 -28.21 2.35 -33.02
N PRO A 179 -27.48 3.31 -33.63
CA PRO A 179 -27.89 4.70 -33.69
C PRO A 179 -29.17 4.86 -34.50
N LEU A 180 -30.08 5.71 -34.02
CA LEU A 180 -31.30 6.14 -34.69
C LEU A 180 -31.04 7.35 -35.60
N PRO A 181 -31.97 7.69 -36.51
CA PRO A 181 -31.86 8.91 -37.31
C PRO A 181 -31.66 10.16 -36.42
N GLY A 182 -30.59 10.90 -36.68
CA GLY A 182 -30.22 12.11 -35.91
C GLY A 182 -29.10 11.89 -34.88
N GLU A 183 -28.77 10.63 -34.57
CA GLU A 183 -27.66 10.31 -33.67
C GLU A 183 -26.35 10.03 -34.44
N PRO A 184 -25.18 10.22 -33.80
CA PRO A 184 -23.91 10.10 -34.49
C PRO A 184 -23.55 8.63 -34.78
N LEU A 185 -23.20 8.33 -36.03
CA LEU A 185 -22.58 7.05 -36.43
C LEU A 185 -21.09 6.95 -36.06
N SER A 186 -20.47 8.10 -35.80
CA SER A 186 -19.10 8.18 -35.30
C SER A 186 -18.92 9.46 -34.50
N LEU A 187 -18.02 9.44 -33.54
CA LEU A 187 -17.61 10.61 -32.77
C LEU A 187 -16.30 11.16 -33.31
N SER A 188 -16.17 12.49 -33.36
CA SER A 188 -14.87 13.14 -33.57
C SER A 188 -14.08 13.09 -32.27
N LEU A 189 -12.87 12.52 -32.31
CA LEU A 189 -12.02 12.41 -31.13
C LEU A 189 -11.64 13.79 -30.60
N SER A 190 -11.33 14.75 -31.48
CA SER A 190 -11.03 16.13 -31.08
C SER A 190 -12.21 16.80 -30.38
N ASP A 191 -13.43 16.53 -30.82
CA ASP A 191 -14.62 17.15 -30.24
C ASP A 191 -14.90 16.56 -28.85
N VAL A 192 -14.71 15.25 -28.70
CA VAL A 192 -14.79 14.56 -27.39
C VAL A 192 -13.75 15.13 -26.43
N GLU A 193 -12.49 15.24 -26.86
CA GLU A 193 -11.39 15.80 -26.07
C GLU A 193 -11.66 17.25 -25.67
N ASN A 194 -12.12 18.09 -26.59
CA ASN A 194 -12.43 19.49 -26.32
C ASN A 194 -13.56 19.62 -25.31
N ARG A 195 -14.64 18.83 -25.42
CA ARG A 195 -15.74 18.86 -24.45
C ARG A 195 -15.29 18.50 -23.04
N ILE A 196 -14.41 17.51 -22.91
CA ILE A 196 -13.84 17.13 -21.60
C ILE A 196 -12.94 18.23 -21.07
N ARG A 197 -12.11 18.81 -21.94
CA ARG A 197 -11.25 19.93 -21.59
C ARG A 197 -12.04 21.12 -21.09
N ASP A 198 -13.08 21.52 -21.81
CA ASP A 198 -13.95 22.63 -21.41
C ASP A 198 -14.61 22.36 -20.06
N PHE A 199 -15.09 21.13 -19.84
CA PHE A 199 -15.66 20.73 -18.55
C PHE A 199 -14.64 20.82 -17.41
N VAL A 200 -13.44 20.25 -17.59
CA VAL A 200 -12.40 20.27 -16.55
C VAL A 200 -11.91 21.69 -16.28
N MET A 201 -11.75 22.52 -17.32
CA MET A 201 -11.38 23.93 -17.16
C MET A 201 -12.47 24.74 -16.43
N ALA A 202 -13.75 24.48 -16.69
CA ALA A 202 -14.85 25.09 -15.94
C ALA A 202 -14.86 24.65 -14.47
N LEU A 203 -14.54 23.38 -14.19
CA LEU A 203 -14.39 22.88 -12.83
C LEU A 203 -13.21 23.56 -12.11
N ILE A 204 -12.06 23.70 -12.77
CA ILE A 204 -10.90 24.44 -12.25
C ILE A 204 -11.28 25.89 -11.94
N ALA A 205 -11.91 26.60 -12.88
CA ALA A 205 -12.34 27.98 -12.68
C ALA A 205 -13.31 28.14 -11.49
N ARG A 206 -14.22 27.17 -11.29
CA ARG A 206 -15.11 27.12 -10.12
C ARG A 206 -14.31 26.97 -8.82
N LEU A 207 -13.31 26.09 -8.80
CA LEU A 207 -12.44 25.91 -7.63
C LEU A 207 -11.61 27.18 -7.37
N ASP A 208 -11.04 27.79 -8.41
CA ASP A 208 -10.26 29.03 -8.34
C ASP A 208 -11.02 30.22 -7.77
N ALA A 209 -12.35 30.27 -7.97
CA ALA A 209 -13.21 31.28 -7.36
C ALA A 209 -13.43 31.07 -5.84
N MET A 210 -13.12 29.91 -5.29
CA MET A 210 -13.25 29.63 -3.85
C MET A 210 -12.02 30.13 -3.08
N PRO A 211 -12.21 30.64 -1.85
CA PRO A 211 -11.09 31.02 -0.99
C PRO A 211 -10.19 29.81 -0.72
N ALA A 212 -8.88 30.05 -0.55
CA ALA A 212 -7.97 28.99 -0.12
C ALA A 212 -8.36 28.53 1.30
N ALA A 213 -8.19 27.23 1.57
CA ALA A 213 -8.41 26.72 2.92
C ALA A 213 -7.29 27.22 3.84
N ALA A 214 -7.63 27.60 5.07
CA ALA A 214 -6.65 28.13 6.03
C ALA A 214 -5.48 27.15 6.25
N GLY A 215 -4.25 27.61 5.99
CA GLY A 215 -3.04 26.80 6.07
C GLY A 215 -2.67 26.05 4.78
N PHE A 216 -3.49 26.13 3.73
CA PHE A 216 -3.23 25.52 2.41
C PHE A 216 -2.63 26.53 1.40
N ASP A 217 -2.14 27.68 1.90
CA ASP A 217 -1.58 28.76 1.08
C ASP A 217 -0.21 28.39 0.48
N ASP A 218 0.57 27.55 1.17
CA ASP A 218 1.82 26.97 0.68
C ASP A 218 1.54 25.57 0.08
N VAL A 219 1.05 25.54 -1.15
CA VAL A 219 0.87 24.30 -1.92
C VAL A 219 2.24 23.75 -2.29
N ASP A 220 2.84 22.94 -1.41
CA ASP A 220 3.86 22.01 -1.84
C ASP A 220 3.18 20.88 -2.63
N ILE A 221 3.35 20.90 -3.94
CA ILE A 221 2.76 19.92 -4.86
C ILE A 221 3.31 18.50 -4.59
N GLU A 222 4.42 18.38 -3.85
CA GLU A 222 5.03 17.12 -3.44
C GLU A 222 4.72 16.77 -1.96
N GLY A 223 4.01 17.64 -1.22
CA GLY A 223 3.80 17.51 0.22
C GLY A 223 2.47 16.88 0.64
N ASP A 224 2.51 15.72 1.31
CA ASP A 224 1.36 15.06 1.98
C ASP A 224 0.81 15.85 3.19
N ALA A 225 1.42 16.99 3.56
CA ALA A 225 1.07 17.78 4.73
C ALA A 225 -0.41 18.20 4.76
N ASN A 226 -0.96 18.56 3.59
CA ASN A 226 -2.36 18.98 3.44
C ASN A 226 -3.36 17.82 3.60
N LEU A 227 -2.97 16.60 3.22
CA LEU A 227 -3.78 15.39 3.41
C LEU A 227 -3.70 14.88 4.85
N ARG A 228 -2.52 14.91 5.48
CA ARG A 228 -2.33 14.53 6.89
C ARG A 228 -3.14 15.38 7.86
N ARG A 229 -3.38 16.66 7.53
CA ARG A 229 -4.24 17.52 8.36
C ARG A 229 -5.69 17.04 8.42
N LEU A 230 -6.16 16.34 7.39
CA LEU A 230 -7.50 15.74 7.35
C LEU A 230 -7.55 14.42 8.12
N ALA A 231 -6.43 13.68 8.12
CA ALA A 231 -6.23 12.50 8.93
C ALA A 231 -5.58 12.88 10.28
N LYS A 232 -6.30 13.62 11.14
CA LYS A 232 -5.85 13.82 12.53
C LYS A 232 -5.93 12.47 13.27
N VAL A 233 -4.90 11.65 13.09
CA VAL A 233 -4.73 10.43 13.88
C VAL A 233 -4.29 10.87 15.26
N GLU A 234 -5.20 10.80 16.22
CA GLU A 234 -4.88 11.00 17.62
C GLU A 234 -3.85 9.92 18.02
N ARG A 235 -2.66 10.37 18.40
CA ARG A 235 -1.61 9.44 18.83
C ARG A 235 -2.00 8.87 20.18
N VAL A 236 -2.06 7.56 20.27
CA VAL A 236 -2.29 6.86 21.53
C VAL A 236 -0.91 6.51 22.12
N PRO A 237 -0.47 7.16 23.20
CA PRO A 237 0.82 6.85 23.80
C PRO A 237 0.82 5.42 24.36
N ALA A 238 1.94 4.73 24.19
CA ALA A 238 2.17 3.48 24.89
C ALA A 238 2.30 3.75 26.41
N PRO A 239 1.68 2.93 27.27
CA PRO A 239 1.93 2.96 28.70
C PRO A 239 3.42 2.88 29.03
N VAL A 240 3.85 3.51 30.12
CA VAL A 240 5.27 3.51 30.54
C VAL A 240 5.79 2.09 30.80
N ASP A 241 4.91 1.20 31.22
CA ASP A 241 5.15 -0.22 31.49
C ASP A 241 4.84 -1.14 30.30
N PHE A 242 4.57 -0.57 29.11
CA PHE A 242 4.37 -1.38 27.91
C PHE A 242 5.63 -2.23 27.65
N PRO A 243 5.47 -3.53 27.33
CA PRO A 243 6.61 -4.43 27.21
C PRO A 243 7.57 -4.01 26.10
N VAL A 244 8.86 -4.24 26.36
CA VAL A 244 9.86 -4.31 25.29
C VAL A 244 9.52 -5.49 24.40
N LEU A 245 9.48 -5.25 23.10
CA LEU A 245 9.20 -6.26 22.09
C LEU A 245 10.48 -6.61 21.34
N TYR A 246 10.54 -7.84 20.84
CA TYR A 246 11.65 -8.33 20.02
C TYR A 246 11.11 -8.80 18.68
N GLY A 247 11.64 -8.23 17.62
CA GLY A 247 11.33 -8.58 16.24
C GLY A 247 12.57 -9.04 15.49
N TRP A 248 12.37 -9.47 14.24
CA TRP A 248 13.45 -9.87 13.34
C TRP A 248 13.25 -9.19 11.99
N ILE A 249 14.34 -8.60 11.47
CA ILE A 249 14.36 -7.97 10.14
C ILE A 249 15.31 -8.72 9.23
N ASP A 250 15.01 -8.75 7.93
CA ASP A 250 15.92 -9.35 6.95
C ASP A 250 17.26 -8.61 6.90
N LEU A 251 18.33 -9.35 6.63
CA LEU A 251 19.69 -8.85 6.60
C LEU A 251 19.87 -7.65 5.64
N ASP A 252 19.24 -7.68 4.46
CA ASP A 252 19.31 -6.59 3.48
C ASP A 252 18.74 -5.27 4.02
N LYS A 253 17.64 -5.35 4.80
CA LYS A 253 17.08 -4.17 5.47
C LYS A 253 18.03 -3.66 6.56
N ALA A 254 18.68 -4.55 7.29
CA ALA A 254 19.70 -4.19 8.28
C ALA A 254 20.89 -3.43 7.65
N TYR A 255 21.35 -3.83 6.45
CA TYR A 255 22.38 -3.08 5.70
C TYR A 255 21.95 -1.65 5.39
N THR A 256 20.70 -1.43 4.96
CA THR A 256 20.19 -0.08 4.69
C THR A 256 20.15 0.77 5.96
N ILE A 257 19.63 0.23 7.07
CA ILE A 257 19.51 0.94 8.36
C ILE A 257 20.88 1.36 8.91
N LEU A 258 21.90 0.51 8.74
CA LEU A 258 23.27 0.78 9.18
C LEU A 258 24.07 1.68 8.21
N GLY A 259 23.44 2.20 7.15
CA GLY A 259 24.08 3.12 6.21
C GLY A 259 25.07 2.44 5.25
N HIS A 260 24.87 1.14 5.01
CA HIS A 260 25.63 0.35 4.03
C HIS A 260 24.87 0.17 2.69
N GLY A 261 23.60 0.54 2.62
CA GLY A 261 22.78 0.51 1.39
C GLY A 261 22.86 1.78 0.53
N GLU A 262 22.45 1.67 -0.74
CA GLU A 262 22.47 2.78 -1.72
C GLU A 262 21.39 3.86 -1.48
N GLU A 263 20.41 3.62 -0.60
CA GLU A 263 19.35 4.60 -0.29
C GLU A 263 19.85 5.71 0.65
N GLN A 264 20.60 6.66 0.09
CA GLN A 264 20.99 7.88 0.79
C GLN A 264 19.79 8.83 0.91
N GLY A 265 19.31 9.08 2.14
CA GLY A 265 18.39 10.19 2.41
C GLY A 265 17.28 9.92 3.42
N ARG A 266 17.05 8.67 3.79
CA ARG A 266 16.11 8.30 4.86
C ARG A 266 16.94 7.88 6.07
N GLY A 267 16.75 8.54 7.21
CA GLY A 267 17.40 8.13 8.47
C GLY A 267 17.08 6.68 8.85
N PRO A 268 17.61 6.15 9.96
CA PRO A 268 17.40 4.76 10.37
C PRO A 268 15.94 4.51 10.81
N ILE A 269 15.03 4.48 9.85
CA ILE A 269 13.61 4.25 10.03
C ILE A 269 13.31 2.82 9.63
N LEU A 270 12.64 2.09 10.51
CA LEU A 270 12.14 0.77 10.22
C LEU A 270 10.78 0.88 9.54
N SER A 271 10.74 0.60 8.24
CA SER A 271 9.55 0.79 7.41
C SER A 271 9.03 -0.49 6.74
N GLY A 272 7.69 -0.59 6.67
CA GLY A 272 6.91 -1.65 5.99
C GLY A 272 7.29 -1.83 4.52
N THR A 273 7.24 -3.04 3.92
CA THR A 273 6.06 -3.94 3.84
C THR A 273 6.37 -5.38 4.27
N GLY A 274 6.61 -5.60 5.55
CA GLY A 274 7.10 -6.87 6.09
C GLY A 274 6.20 -8.10 5.88
N LEU A 275 6.61 -9.21 6.52
CA LEU A 275 5.99 -10.53 6.40
C LEU A 275 4.48 -10.42 6.69
N ARG A 276 3.65 -10.71 5.68
CA ARG A 276 2.18 -10.67 5.82
C ARG A 276 1.69 -11.81 6.68
N PHE A 277 0.59 -11.60 7.40
CA PHE A 277 -0.01 -12.64 8.20
C PHE A 277 -0.76 -13.63 7.30
N VAL A 278 -1.33 -13.15 6.18
CA VAL A 278 -1.82 -13.96 5.04
C VAL A 278 -1.33 -13.39 3.70
N SER A 279 -0.92 -14.24 2.76
CA SER A 279 -0.55 -13.79 1.40
C SER A 279 -1.78 -13.33 0.62
N TYR A 280 -1.64 -12.31 -0.23
CA TYR A 280 -2.70 -11.95 -1.18
C TYR A 280 -2.90 -13.11 -2.16
N GLY A 281 -4.10 -13.70 -2.15
CA GLY A 281 -4.46 -14.85 -2.99
C GLY A 281 -4.85 -16.10 -2.20
N ASP A 282 -4.56 -16.14 -0.90
CA ASP A 282 -5.13 -17.18 -0.04
C ASP A 282 -6.61 -16.84 0.21
N ASN A 283 -7.52 -17.78 -0.08
CA ASN A 283 -8.95 -17.64 0.18
C ASN A 283 -9.27 -17.79 1.69
N VAL A 284 -8.65 -16.97 2.54
CA VAL A 284 -8.88 -16.92 3.99
C VAL A 284 -9.68 -15.67 4.32
N LYS A 285 -10.73 -15.79 5.15
CA LYS A 285 -11.62 -14.68 5.51
C LYS A 285 -11.08 -13.93 6.74
N VAL A 286 -9.89 -13.37 6.63
CA VAL A 286 -9.27 -12.61 7.71
C VAL A 286 -9.63 -11.12 7.63
N PRO A 287 -9.53 -10.35 8.74
CA PRO A 287 -9.59 -8.90 8.68
C PRO A 287 -8.55 -8.36 7.68
N GLU A 288 -8.87 -7.31 6.93
CA GLU A 288 -7.97 -6.75 5.90
C GLU A 288 -6.57 -6.41 6.46
N ARG A 289 -6.53 -5.92 7.70
CA ARG A 289 -5.29 -5.62 8.44
C ARG A 289 -4.38 -6.83 8.68
N ALA A 290 -4.89 -8.05 8.59
CA ALA A 290 -4.07 -9.26 8.63
C ALA A 290 -3.24 -9.46 7.33
N HIS A 291 -3.47 -8.64 6.31
CA HIS A 291 -2.58 -8.52 5.15
C HIS A 291 -1.53 -7.42 5.33
N ASP A 292 -1.67 -6.58 6.37
CA ASP A 292 -0.88 -5.38 6.62
C ASP A 292 0.04 -5.60 7.83
N GLY A 293 1.35 -5.73 7.60
CA GLY A 293 2.29 -5.98 8.69
C GLY A 293 3.72 -5.67 8.31
N PHE A 294 4.45 -5.03 9.22
CA PHE A 294 5.89 -4.81 9.10
C PHE A 294 6.70 -5.82 9.91
N CYS A 295 6.35 -6.04 11.17
CA CYS A 295 7.12 -6.90 12.07
C CYS A 295 6.20 -7.72 12.97
N TYR A 296 6.45 -9.02 13.05
CA TYR A 296 5.99 -9.83 14.18
C TYR A 296 6.99 -9.66 15.30
N ALA A 297 6.49 -9.16 16.42
CA ALA A 297 7.29 -9.02 17.62
C ALA A 297 6.67 -9.81 18.77
N ALA A 298 7.52 -10.34 19.64
CA ALA A 298 7.10 -11.02 20.86
C ALA A 298 7.71 -10.35 22.07
N ARG A 299 7.13 -10.60 23.26
CA ARG A 299 7.71 -10.13 24.54
C ARG A 299 9.00 -10.87 24.88
N THR A 300 9.18 -12.07 24.33
CA THR A 300 10.34 -12.93 24.54
C THR A 300 11.27 -12.86 23.34
N TRP A 301 12.57 -12.71 23.60
CA TRP A 301 13.61 -12.64 22.57
C TRP A 301 14.02 -13.99 21.98
N SER A 302 13.50 -15.09 22.53
CA SER A 302 13.78 -16.46 22.08
C SER A 302 12.56 -17.35 22.31
N PRO A 303 12.17 -18.21 21.35
CA PRO A 303 12.68 -18.30 19.97
C PRO A 303 12.12 -17.20 19.04
N ARG A 304 12.69 -17.06 17.84
CA ARG A 304 12.08 -16.28 16.73
C ARG A 304 10.60 -16.60 16.70
N ALA A 305 9.76 -15.59 16.95
CA ALA A 305 8.31 -15.78 17.04
C ALA A 305 7.89 -16.61 15.82
N GLY A 306 7.53 -17.86 16.07
CA GLY A 306 7.41 -18.87 15.04
C GLY A 306 6.15 -18.63 14.23
N HIS A 307 6.14 -17.63 13.37
CA HIS A 307 5.03 -17.43 12.47
C HIS A 307 5.18 -18.42 11.30
N PRO A 308 4.12 -19.18 10.95
CA PRO A 308 4.17 -20.24 9.93
C PRO A 308 4.63 -19.74 8.55
N LEU A 309 4.48 -18.44 8.28
CA LEU A 309 4.88 -17.81 7.03
C LEU A 309 6.28 -17.18 7.04
N VAL A 310 7.00 -17.22 8.17
CA VAL A 310 8.36 -16.69 8.26
C VAL A 310 9.32 -17.82 7.86
N PRO A 311 10.02 -17.71 6.70
CA PRO A 311 10.95 -18.74 6.29
C PRO A 311 12.03 -18.89 7.36
N ARG A 312 12.15 -20.10 7.93
CA ARG A 312 13.20 -20.42 8.91
C ARG A 312 14.61 -20.31 8.33
N ASP A 313 14.71 -20.22 7.01
CA ASP A 313 15.95 -20.19 6.25
C ASP A 313 16.44 -18.77 5.90
N ASN A 314 15.69 -17.71 6.21
CA ASN A 314 16.14 -16.33 5.95
C ASN A 314 17.04 -15.81 7.07
N VAL A 315 18.18 -15.22 6.69
CA VAL A 315 19.07 -14.48 7.60
C VAL A 315 18.34 -13.26 8.11
N ALA A 316 18.11 -13.23 9.42
CA ALA A 316 17.43 -12.11 10.06
C ALA A 316 18.21 -11.63 11.28
N ILE A 317 18.22 -10.32 11.48
CA ILE A 317 18.84 -9.65 12.62
C ILE A 317 17.78 -9.33 13.65
N PRO A 318 17.99 -9.64 14.94
CA PRO A 318 17.06 -9.26 15.98
C PRO A 318 17.06 -7.75 16.21
N VAL A 319 15.87 -7.21 16.47
CA VAL A 319 15.62 -5.80 16.80
C VAL A 319 14.88 -5.73 18.12
N GLU A 320 15.35 -4.87 19.02
CA GLU A 320 14.62 -4.51 20.22
C GLU A 320 13.71 -3.31 19.91
N ILE A 321 12.44 -3.39 20.28
CA ILE A 321 11.40 -2.41 19.97
C ILE A 321 10.77 -1.91 21.27
N ARG A 322 10.81 -0.59 21.46
CA ARG A 322 10.24 0.16 22.58
C ARG A 322 9.22 1.15 22.02
N LEU A 323 7.99 0.70 21.89
CA LEU A 323 6.91 1.49 21.31
C LEU A 323 6.61 2.71 22.20
N LYS A 324 6.54 3.88 21.56
CA LYS A 324 6.02 5.13 22.15
C LYS A 324 4.55 5.33 21.81
N TRP A 325 4.08 4.74 20.72
CA TRP A 325 2.72 4.90 20.22
C TRP A 325 2.06 3.54 19.92
N LEU A 326 0.79 3.38 20.28
CA LEU A 326 0.02 2.15 20.04
C LEU A 326 -0.86 2.19 18.79
N ASN A 327 -0.82 3.31 18.05
CA ASN A 327 -1.49 3.39 16.75
C ASN A 327 -1.00 2.27 15.83
N ASP A 328 -1.95 1.55 15.24
CA ASP A 328 -1.72 0.46 14.29
C ASP A 328 -0.80 -0.64 14.81
N ILE A 329 -0.90 -0.91 16.11
CA ILE A 329 -0.32 -2.08 16.74
C ILE A 329 -1.47 -3.02 17.07
N PHE A 330 -1.39 -4.25 16.62
CA PHE A 330 -2.37 -5.29 16.91
C PHE A 330 -1.71 -6.41 17.69
N VAL A 331 -2.50 -7.10 18.51
CA VAL A 331 -2.07 -8.24 19.31
C VAL A 331 -2.97 -9.41 18.96
N PHE A 332 -2.37 -10.58 18.81
CA PHE A 332 -3.09 -11.84 18.61
C PHE A 332 -2.45 -12.95 19.45
N ASP A 333 -3.21 -14.01 19.72
CA ASP A 333 -2.75 -15.16 20.50
C ASP A 333 -2.11 -16.20 19.59
N GLY A 334 -0.78 -16.29 19.60
CA GLY A 334 -0.03 -17.31 18.87
C GLY A 334 -0.44 -18.73 19.25
N ASP A 335 -0.90 -18.95 20.48
CA ASP A 335 -1.33 -20.27 20.94
C ASP A 335 -2.63 -20.72 20.24
N ALA A 336 -3.44 -19.78 19.72
CA ALA A 336 -4.63 -20.15 18.95
C ALA A 336 -4.28 -20.91 17.67
N TYR A 337 -3.19 -20.53 16.99
CA TYR A 337 -2.68 -21.26 15.83
C TYR A 337 -2.17 -22.64 16.22
N ASP A 338 -1.40 -22.73 17.30
CA ASP A 338 -0.81 -23.98 17.76
C ASP A 338 -1.88 -24.99 18.20
N ARG A 339 -2.90 -24.55 18.94
CA ARG A 339 -4.06 -25.36 19.32
C ARG A 339 -4.81 -25.89 18.08
N ALA A 340 -5.07 -25.04 17.10
CA ALA A 340 -5.76 -25.44 15.86
C ALA A 340 -4.93 -26.44 15.03
N THR A 341 -3.62 -26.21 14.95
CA THR A 341 -2.67 -27.09 14.26
C THR A 341 -2.57 -28.44 14.94
N GLN A 342 -2.48 -28.48 16.27
CA GLN A 342 -2.44 -29.70 17.05
C GLN A 342 -3.73 -30.51 16.92
N ALA A 343 -4.90 -29.86 16.99
CA ALA A 343 -6.19 -30.51 16.77
C ALA A 343 -6.28 -31.13 15.37
N THR A 344 -5.84 -30.39 14.35
CA THR A 344 -5.78 -30.90 12.97
C THR A 344 -4.82 -32.08 12.84
N HIS A 345 -3.65 -32.02 13.49
CA HIS A 345 -2.69 -33.11 13.48
C HIS A 345 -3.25 -34.40 14.11
N LEU A 346 -3.95 -34.30 15.24
CA LEU A 346 -4.63 -35.44 15.86
C LEU A 346 -5.66 -36.07 14.90
N MET A 347 -6.47 -35.24 14.23
CA MET A 347 -7.42 -35.69 13.23
C MET A 347 -6.73 -36.38 12.03
N LEU A 348 -5.58 -35.88 11.57
CA LEU A 348 -4.82 -36.53 10.50
C LEU A 348 -4.35 -37.94 10.92
N VAL A 349 -3.87 -38.08 12.16
CA VAL A 349 -3.46 -39.38 12.71
C VAL A 349 -4.65 -40.33 12.78
N GLU A 350 -5.79 -39.90 13.32
CA GLU A 350 -7.01 -40.70 13.44
C GLU A 350 -7.56 -41.15 12.08
N THR A 351 -7.47 -40.29 11.06
CA THR A 351 -7.96 -40.56 9.70
C THR A 351 -6.92 -41.24 8.80
N GLY A 352 -5.72 -41.53 9.30
CA GLY A 352 -4.62 -42.13 8.53
C GLY A 352 -4.08 -41.24 7.41
N ARG A 353 -4.32 -39.94 7.47
CA ARG A 353 -3.87 -38.96 6.47
C ARG A 353 -2.48 -38.44 6.82
N LYS A 354 -1.65 -38.23 5.80
CA LYS A 354 -0.27 -37.73 5.97
C LYS A 354 -0.13 -36.21 5.87
N ALA A 355 -1.15 -35.50 5.40
CA ALA A 355 -1.08 -34.06 5.14
C ALA A 355 -2.44 -33.36 5.30
N MET A 356 -2.38 -32.10 5.71
CA MET A 356 -3.54 -31.18 5.78
C MET A 356 -4.01 -30.81 4.36
N LYS A 357 -5.31 -30.58 4.22
CA LYS A 357 -5.91 -29.89 3.06
C LYS A 357 -5.70 -28.40 3.22
N GLN A 358 -5.78 -27.67 2.10
CA GLN A 358 -5.70 -26.20 2.09
C GLN A 358 -6.76 -25.56 3.01
N GLU A 359 -7.98 -26.07 3.01
CA GLU A 359 -9.07 -25.57 3.86
C GLU A 359 -8.77 -25.72 5.35
N GLU A 360 -8.13 -26.83 5.75
CA GLU A 360 -7.74 -27.09 7.14
C GLU A 360 -6.58 -26.17 7.56
N TYR A 361 -5.62 -25.95 6.67
CA TYR A 361 -4.57 -24.95 6.88
C TYR A 361 -5.14 -23.53 7.02
N ASN A 362 -6.05 -23.15 6.13
CA ASN A 362 -6.73 -21.85 6.17
C ASN A 362 -7.53 -21.67 7.48
N ALA A 363 -8.13 -22.74 8.00
CA ALA A 363 -8.83 -22.72 9.29
C ALA A 363 -7.87 -22.47 10.47
N CYS A 364 -6.66 -23.05 10.46
CA CYS A 364 -5.63 -22.73 11.47
C CYS A 364 -5.22 -21.26 11.42
N VAL A 365 -5.01 -20.71 10.22
CA VAL A 365 -4.67 -19.29 10.03
C VAL A 365 -5.82 -18.39 10.48
N GLN A 366 -7.07 -18.75 10.16
CA GLN A 366 -8.25 -18.01 10.60
C GLN A 366 -8.38 -17.99 12.13
N ALA A 367 -8.21 -19.14 12.79
CA ALA A 367 -8.30 -19.24 14.26
C ALA A 367 -7.31 -18.30 14.97
N HIS A 368 -6.15 -18.07 14.36
CA HIS A 368 -5.16 -17.13 14.83
C HIS A 368 -5.61 -15.67 14.60
N ALA A 369 -6.11 -15.36 13.40
CA ALA A 369 -6.59 -14.03 13.02
C ALA A 369 -7.81 -13.57 13.84
N ASP A 370 -8.68 -14.51 14.21
CA ASP A 370 -9.91 -14.25 14.97
C ASP A 370 -9.62 -13.72 16.38
N THR A 371 -8.39 -13.90 16.88
CA THR A 371 -7.94 -13.33 18.17
C THR A 371 -7.33 -11.93 18.03
N MET A 372 -7.23 -11.38 16.82
CA MET A 372 -6.57 -10.10 16.63
C MET A 372 -7.38 -8.95 17.22
N VAL A 373 -6.76 -8.19 18.11
CA VAL A 373 -7.30 -6.98 18.72
C VAL A 373 -6.32 -5.82 18.60
N SER A 374 -6.79 -4.58 18.72
CA SER A 374 -5.90 -3.43 18.87
C SER A 374 -5.08 -3.56 20.15
N ALA A 375 -3.81 -3.16 20.14
CA ALA A 375 -2.98 -3.13 21.34
C ALA A 375 -3.51 -2.16 22.40
N VAL A 376 -4.34 -1.19 22.00
CA VAL A 376 -5.06 -0.29 22.92
C VAL A 376 -6.13 -1.04 23.72
N ASP A 377 -6.78 -2.02 23.08
CA ASP A 377 -7.88 -2.80 23.67
C ASP A 377 -7.39 -4.12 24.28
N TYR A 378 -6.09 -4.42 24.15
CA TYR A 378 -5.50 -5.66 24.64
C TYR A 378 -5.38 -5.64 26.17
N ASP A 379 -6.07 -6.57 26.82
CA ASP A 379 -6.17 -6.69 28.28
C ASP A 379 -5.03 -7.50 28.93
N GLY A 380 -4.11 -8.06 28.13
CA GLY A 380 -3.03 -8.90 28.63
C GLY A 380 -3.36 -10.38 28.76
N SER A 381 -4.54 -10.84 28.31
CA SER A 381 -5.03 -12.21 28.56
C SER A 381 -4.45 -13.31 27.67
N TYR A 382 -3.70 -13.00 26.62
CA TYR A 382 -3.25 -14.02 25.67
C TYR A 382 -2.12 -14.87 26.24
N ALA A 383 -2.18 -16.17 25.97
CA ALA A 383 -1.19 -17.14 26.42
C ALA A 383 0.16 -16.91 25.72
N ASN A 384 0.12 -16.60 24.42
CA ASN A 384 1.30 -16.27 23.62
C ASN A 384 1.05 -14.98 22.82
N PRO A 385 1.14 -13.79 23.43
CA PRO A 385 0.87 -12.54 22.72
C PRO A 385 1.95 -12.26 21.68
N VAL A 386 1.52 -12.17 20.43
CA VAL A 386 2.35 -11.75 19.30
C VAL A 386 1.80 -10.43 18.78
N TYR A 387 2.70 -9.50 18.51
CA TYR A 387 2.40 -8.14 18.14
C TYR A 387 2.64 -7.96 16.65
N LEU A 388 1.60 -7.51 15.94
CA LEU A 388 1.65 -7.07 14.57
C LEU A 388 1.81 -5.55 14.54
N ILE A 389 2.96 -5.10 14.05
CA ILE A 389 3.24 -3.67 13.91
C ILE A 389 2.87 -3.25 12.49
N GLY A 390 1.77 -2.51 12.35
CA GLY A 390 1.20 -2.05 11.08
C GLY A 390 1.70 -0.69 10.61
N ARG A 391 2.64 -0.05 11.34
CA ARG A 391 3.21 1.27 11.05
C ARG A 391 4.73 1.27 11.04
N GLU A 392 5.33 2.38 10.60
CA GLU A 392 6.76 2.63 10.75
C GLU A 392 7.15 2.77 12.22
N ILE A 393 8.33 2.25 12.54
CA ILE A 393 8.94 2.41 13.85
C ILE A 393 10.09 3.41 13.69
N HIS A 394 10.02 4.49 14.47
CA HIS A 394 11.05 5.51 14.43
C HIS A 394 12.35 5.01 15.06
N SER A 395 13.47 5.66 14.73
CA SER A 395 14.80 5.30 15.23
C SER A 395 14.95 5.38 16.75
N ASP A 396 14.04 6.09 17.42
CA ASP A 396 13.97 6.22 18.87
C ASP A 396 13.01 5.21 19.53
N GLU A 397 12.34 4.37 18.73
CA GLU A 397 11.48 3.28 19.16
C GLU A 397 12.10 1.90 18.85
N ALA A 398 13.17 1.81 18.05
CA ALA A 398 13.81 0.55 17.72
C ALA A 398 15.32 0.62 17.68
N GLN A 399 15.94 -0.47 18.10
CA GLN A 399 17.38 -0.64 18.16
C GLN A 399 17.77 -1.98 17.54
N LEU A 400 18.66 -1.93 16.53
CA LEU A 400 19.31 -3.13 16.01
C LEU A 400 20.19 -3.73 17.11
N LEU A 401 20.01 -5.01 17.41
CA LEU A 401 20.85 -5.70 18.38
C LEU A 401 22.09 -6.25 17.67
N THR A 402 23.25 -5.97 18.25
CA THR A 402 24.54 -6.40 17.74
C THR A 402 25.26 -7.28 18.76
N GLY A 403 26.07 -8.21 18.28
CA GLY A 403 26.68 -9.19 19.15
C GLY A 403 27.63 -10.12 18.43
N ARG A 404 28.32 -10.94 19.22
CA ARG A 404 29.20 -11.97 18.69
C ARG A 404 28.35 -13.15 18.23
N THR A 405 28.56 -13.61 17.00
CA THR A 405 27.89 -14.82 16.52
C THR A 405 28.71 -16.09 16.81
N GLU A 406 28.03 -17.19 17.08
CA GLU A 406 28.62 -18.51 17.30
C GLU A 406 27.77 -19.58 16.60
N VAL A 407 28.43 -20.45 15.85
CA VAL A 407 27.79 -21.65 15.29
C VAL A 407 27.97 -22.81 16.25
N LYS A 408 26.87 -23.31 16.80
CA LYS A 408 26.84 -24.48 17.69
C LYS A 408 26.37 -25.70 16.93
N ILE A 409 26.97 -26.85 17.26
CA ILE A 409 26.59 -28.16 16.73
C ILE A 409 26.26 -29.04 17.93
N ASP A 410 25.00 -29.45 18.06
CA ASP A 410 24.54 -30.35 19.10
C ASP A 410 23.96 -31.62 18.47
N GLY A 411 24.73 -32.72 18.54
CA GLY A 411 24.39 -33.98 17.88
C GLY A 411 24.21 -33.80 16.36
N ARG A 412 22.96 -33.92 15.90
CA ARG A 412 22.55 -33.70 14.50
C ARG A 412 21.90 -32.34 14.28
N HIS A 413 22.06 -31.37 15.16
CA HIS A 413 21.48 -30.06 15.00
C HIS A 413 22.56 -29.00 14.86
N VAL A 414 22.34 -28.07 13.93
CA VAL A 414 23.18 -26.88 13.76
C VAL A 414 22.35 -25.66 14.10
N THR A 415 22.91 -24.78 14.92
CA THR A 415 22.31 -23.50 15.30
C THR A 415 23.34 -22.39 15.18
N THR A 416 22.93 -21.22 14.69
CA THR A 416 23.72 -20.00 14.81
C THR A 416 23.08 -19.15 15.90
N GLU A 417 23.85 -18.81 16.93
CA GLU A 417 23.45 -17.92 18.01
C GLU A 417 24.20 -16.59 17.92
N MET A 418 23.60 -15.53 18.40
CA MET A 418 24.25 -14.24 18.65
C MET A 418 24.17 -13.93 20.14
N VAL A 419 25.32 -13.66 20.75
CA VAL A 419 25.39 -13.11 22.12
C VAL A 419 25.50 -11.60 22.01
N GLU A 420 24.43 -10.91 22.38
CA GLU A 420 24.33 -9.45 22.33
C GLU A 420 25.40 -8.79 23.20
N ALA A 421 26.11 -7.81 22.63
CA ALA A 421 27.25 -7.18 23.29
C ALA A 421 26.86 -6.42 24.57
N SER A 422 25.68 -5.80 24.62
CA SER A 422 25.29 -4.93 25.74
C SER A 422 24.74 -5.71 26.94
N SER A 423 23.90 -6.71 26.67
CA SER A 423 23.16 -7.42 27.71
C SER A 423 23.66 -8.84 27.98
N GLY A 424 24.47 -9.40 27.06
CA GLY A 424 24.88 -10.81 27.09
C GLY A 424 23.76 -11.80 26.75
N ARG A 425 22.57 -11.34 26.33
CA ARG A 425 21.46 -12.22 25.91
C ARG A 425 21.86 -13.00 24.66
N SER A 426 21.47 -14.28 24.60
CA SER A 426 21.63 -15.11 23.41
C SER A 426 20.37 -15.11 22.55
N PHE A 427 20.56 -14.96 21.24
CA PHE A 427 19.53 -14.94 20.21
C PHE A 427 19.81 -16.05 19.19
N THR A 428 18.85 -16.92 18.91
CA THR A 428 18.97 -17.88 17.82
C THR A 428 18.71 -17.17 16.49
N LEU A 429 19.74 -17.04 15.67
CA LEU A 429 19.69 -16.44 14.34
C LEU A 429 19.28 -17.45 13.27
N TYR A 430 19.71 -18.71 13.44
CA TYR A 430 19.45 -19.81 12.52
C TYR A 430 19.36 -21.14 13.29
N GLY A 431 18.50 -22.03 12.83
CA GLY A 431 18.31 -23.36 13.43
C GLY A 431 17.25 -23.41 14.55
N PRO A 432 17.04 -24.58 15.17
CA PRO A 432 17.77 -25.83 14.95
C PRO A 432 17.39 -26.50 13.62
N THR A 433 18.36 -26.79 12.76
CA THR A 433 18.17 -27.57 11.53
C THR A 433 18.96 -28.89 11.60
N ILE A 434 18.44 -29.93 10.95
CA ILE A 434 19.09 -31.26 10.92
C ILE A 434 20.39 -31.16 10.12
N PHE A 435 21.43 -31.82 10.63
CA PHE A 435 22.80 -31.85 10.14
C PHE A 435 22.86 -32.40 8.71
N PHE A 436 23.05 -31.50 7.76
CA PHE A 436 23.51 -31.79 6.40
C PHE A 436 24.79 -30.98 6.15
N PRO A 437 25.73 -31.45 5.30
CA PRO A 437 26.96 -30.71 4.97
C PRO A 437 26.69 -29.25 4.56
N ASP A 438 25.61 -29.02 3.82
CA ASP A 438 25.17 -27.68 3.39
C ASP A 438 24.67 -26.82 4.56
N GLY A 439 24.09 -27.43 5.60
CA GLY A 439 23.56 -26.73 6.76
C GLY A 439 24.66 -26.06 7.60
N ILE A 440 25.81 -26.72 7.75
CA ILE A 440 26.98 -26.14 8.43
C ILE A 440 27.57 -24.98 7.62
N GLN A 441 27.70 -25.17 6.30
CA GLN A 441 28.20 -24.13 5.42
C GLN A 441 27.28 -22.90 5.42
N ARG A 442 25.95 -23.10 5.39
CA ARG A 442 24.97 -22.01 5.53
C ARG A 442 25.07 -21.32 6.89
N ALA A 443 25.10 -22.07 7.99
CA ALA A 443 25.21 -21.51 9.33
C ALA A 443 26.48 -20.66 9.51
N ARG A 444 27.62 -21.13 8.98
CA ARG A 444 28.89 -20.40 8.96
C ARG A 444 28.84 -19.16 8.06
N ARG A 445 28.23 -19.28 6.88
CA ARG A 445 28.04 -18.15 5.97
C ARG A 445 27.21 -17.06 6.63
N TYR A 446 26.11 -17.40 7.30
CA TYR A 446 25.26 -16.46 8.01
C TYR A 446 25.98 -15.77 9.17
N SER A 447 26.71 -16.54 9.97
CA SER A 447 27.58 -15.97 11.02
C SER A 447 28.58 -14.97 10.44
N ALA A 448 29.26 -15.31 9.33
CA ALA A 448 30.21 -14.43 8.68
C ALA A 448 29.58 -13.16 8.07
N GLU A 449 28.41 -13.29 7.44
CA GLU A 449 27.66 -12.14 6.86
C GLU A 449 27.22 -11.16 7.95
N ILE A 450 26.79 -11.67 9.11
CA ILE A 450 26.37 -10.85 10.26
C ILE A 450 27.58 -10.19 10.94
N ASP A 451 28.66 -10.95 11.15
CA ASP A 451 29.90 -10.39 11.70
C ASP A 451 30.46 -9.28 10.80
N PHE A 452 30.41 -9.46 9.47
CA PHE A 452 30.82 -8.44 8.49
C PHE A 452 29.97 -7.18 8.59
N LEU A 453 28.64 -7.33 8.67
CA LEU A 453 27.70 -6.21 8.86
C LEU A 453 28.08 -5.36 10.08
N PHE A 454 28.39 -5.99 11.21
CA PHE A 454 28.72 -5.27 12.44
C PHE A 454 30.13 -4.66 12.43
N GLN A 455 31.11 -5.30 11.79
CA GLN A 455 32.46 -4.74 11.66
C GLN A 455 32.49 -3.47 10.79
N GLY A 456 31.67 -3.41 9.73
CA GLY A 456 31.54 -2.23 8.87
C GLY A 456 30.98 -1.00 9.58
N ALA A 457 30.08 -1.20 10.55
CA ALA A 457 29.45 -0.12 11.32
C ALA A 457 30.44 0.54 12.32
N HIS A 458 31.30 -0.25 12.97
CA HIS A 458 32.25 0.26 13.97
C HIS A 458 33.39 1.11 13.38
N GLY A 459 33.76 0.89 12.11
CA GLY A 459 34.82 1.66 11.44
C GLY A 459 34.45 3.09 11.05
N ARG A 460 33.16 3.47 11.07
CA ARG A 460 32.69 4.82 10.72
C ARG A 460 32.35 5.70 11.93
N VAL A 461 31.99 5.11 13.07
CA VAL A 461 31.66 5.87 14.29
C VAL A 461 32.90 6.55 14.89
N SER A 462 34.11 6.04 14.63
CA SER A 462 35.36 6.64 15.10
C SER A 462 35.84 7.87 14.31
N ALA A 463 35.09 8.31 13.29
CA ALA A 463 35.49 9.44 12.43
C ALA A 463 34.77 10.77 12.72
N SER A 464 33.86 10.83 13.71
CA SER A 464 33.07 12.04 13.99
C SER A 464 33.16 12.57 15.43
N GLN A 465 34.18 12.18 16.19
CA GLN A 465 34.47 12.75 17.51
C GLN A 465 35.97 12.99 17.65
N ASP A 466 36.49 14.00 16.95
CA ASP A 466 37.72 14.70 17.32
C ASP A 466 37.72 16.05 16.58
N ASP A 467 36.95 17.00 17.09
CA ASP A 467 37.20 18.42 16.83
C ASP A 467 38.11 18.93 17.96
N PRO A 468 39.41 19.17 17.69
CA PRO A 468 40.22 19.89 18.65
C PRO A 468 39.91 21.38 18.54
N VAL A 469 39.26 21.86 19.60
CA VAL A 469 39.22 23.26 19.99
C VAL A 469 40.65 23.84 20.02
N GLY A 470 40.87 24.84 19.17
CA GLY A 470 41.73 26.01 19.44
C GLY A 470 43.25 25.83 19.42
N ALA A 471 43.89 26.48 18.44
CA ALA A 471 45.14 27.21 18.68
C ALA A 471 45.31 28.34 17.64
N THR A 472 45.29 29.56 18.14
CA THR A 472 45.73 30.80 17.50
C THR A 472 47.17 30.73 16.99
N ALA A 473 47.40 31.20 15.76
CA ALA A 473 48.45 32.15 15.38
C ALA A 473 48.11 32.73 14.00
#